data_AF-A0A015IU68-F1
#
_entry.id   AF-A0A015IU68-F1
#
_cell.length_a   1.000
_cell.length_b   1.000
_cell.length_c   1.000
_cell.angle_alpha   90.00
_cell.angle_beta   90.00
_cell.angle_gamma   90.00
#
_symmetry.space_group_name_H-M   'P 1'
#
loop_
_entity.id
_entity.type
_entity.pdbx_description
1 polymer ?
#
loop_
_entity_poly.entity_id
_entity_poly.type
_entity_poly.pdbx_seq_one_letter_code
_entity_poly.pdbx_strand_id
1 'polypeptide(L)'
;MSNPFRCICDKAPENLPPFLNNHDTAILVLRALKKDKNMPALVFEWNLAGFNDVATAPGLRNGVANQDKATIIANLTENGATNYNNIVFTFPNGNAIGAWVDQIHVNIPWYE
;
A
#
# COMPACT_ATOMS: atom_id res chain seq x y z
N MET A 1 2.84 -16.21 14.11
CA MET A 1 2.62 -14.78 13.82
C MET A 1 3.37 -14.46 12.53
N SER A 2 2.65 -14.20 11.44
CA SER A 2 3.25 -13.96 10.12
C SER A 2 3.34 -12.47 9.87
N ASN A 3 4.55 -11.98 9.58
CA ASN A 3 4.82 -10.58 9.30
C ASN A 3 4.00 -10.12 8.06
N PRO A 4 3.15 -9.08 8.15
CA PRO A 4 2.32 -8.62 7.03
C PRO A 4 3.12 -7.90 5.93
N PHE A 5 4.40 -7.57 6.17
CA PHE A 5 5.24 -6.85 5.23
C PHE A 5 6.50 -7.66 4.90
N ARG A 6 6.52 -8.28 3.72
CA ARG A 6 7.72 -8.90 3.17
C ARG A 6 8.31 -7.96 2.12
N CYS A 7 9.45 -7.36 2.43
CA CYS A 7 10.22 -6.59 1.45
C CYS A 7 10.71 -7.52 0.33
N ILE A 8 10.43 -7.18 -0.93
CA ILE A 8 10.82 -7.95 -2.11
C ILE A 8 11.81 -7.10 -2.93
N CYS A 9 12.99 -6.85 -2.37
CA CYS A 9 14.11 -6.31 -3.15
C CYS A 9 14.88 -7.47 -3.82
N ASP A 10 15.37 -7.25 -5.04
CA ASP A 10 16.32 -8.13 -5.76
C ASP A 10 15.81 -9.49 -6.28
N LYS A 11 14.50 -9.66 -6.52
CA LYS A 11 14.02 -10.82 -7.28
C LYS A 11 14.10 -10.59 -8.79
N ALA A 12 14.58 -11.61 -9.52
CA ALA A 12 14.45 -11.65 -10.98
C ALA A 12 12.96 -11.52 -11.39
N PRO A 13 12.64 -10.85 -12.51
CA PRO A 13 11.26 -10.54 -12.93
C PRO A 13 10.30 -11.75 -12.89
N GLU A 14 10.81 -12.93 -13.24
CA GLU A 14 10.09 -14.20 -13.26
C GLU A 14 9.72 -14.75 -11.86
N ASN A 15 10.34 -14.23 -10.80
CA ASN A 15 10.08 -14.61 -9.40
C ASN A 15 9.28 -13.54 -8.65
N LEU A 16 8.82 -12.50 -9.35
CA LEU A 16 7.90 -11.51 -8.81
C LEU A 16 6.56 -12.17 -8.45
N PRO A 17 5.90 -11.73 -7.37
CA PRO A 17 4.52 -12.13 -7.10
C PRO A 17 3.65 -11.95 -8.35
N PRO A 18 2.66 -12.83 -8.60
CA PRO A 18 1.78 -12.74 -9.76
C PRO A 18 1.16 -11.33 -9.96
N PHE A 19 0.87 -10.65 -8.86
CA PHE A 19 0.39 -9.26 -8.85
C PHE A 19 1.35 -8.25 -9.49
N LEU A 20 2.66 -8.41 -9.28
CA LEU A 20 3.71 -7.60 -9.88
C LEU A 20 4.07 -8.07 -11.31
N ASN A 21 3.70 -9.29 -11.67
CA ASN A 21 3.77 -9.82 -13.04
C ASN A 21 2.50 -9.49 -13.86
N ASN A 22 1.60 -8.64 -13.33
CA ASN A 22 0.48 -8.08 -14.08
C ASN A 22 0.95 -6.88 -14.92
N HIS A 23 0.61 -6.87 -16.20
CA HIS A 23 1.00 -5.83 -17.15
C HIS A 23 0.59 -4.41 -16.70
N ASP A 24 -0.63 -4.24 -16.19
CA ASP A 24 -1.14 -2.95 -15.75
C ASP A 24 -0.42 -2.45 -14.50
N THR A 25 -0.20 -3.33 -13.53
CA THR A 25 0.59 -3.03 -12.32
C THR A 25 2.03 -2.66 -12.68
N ALA A 26 2.66 -3.41 -13.59
CA ALA A 26 4.01 -3.11 -14.07
C ALA A 26 4.10 -1.74 -14.76
N ILE A 27 3.10 -1.37 -15.56
CA ILE A 27 3.01 -0.03 -16.16
C ILE A 27 2.91 1.05 -15.08
N LEU A 28 2.09 0.85 -14.04
CA LEU A 28 1.94 1.81 -12.96
C LEU A 28 3.24 2.00 -12.18
N VAL A 29 3.91 0.90 -11.82
CA VAL A 29 5.22 0.93 -11.15
C VAL A 29 6.26 1.65 -12.03
N LEU A 30 6.31 1.34 -13.33
CA LEU A 30 7.23 2.01 -14.25
C LEU A 30 6.95 3.52 -14.36
N ARG A 31 5.67 3.93 -14.41
CA ARG A 31 5.27 5.35 -14.44
C ARG A 31 5.69 6.06 -13.15
N ALA A 32 5.48 5.42 -12.00
CA ALA A 32 5.86 5.96 -10.69
C ALA A 32 7.38 6.13 -10.59
N LEU A 33 8.16 5.09 -10.88
CA LEU A 33 9.62 5.11 -10.80
C LEU A 33 10.27 6.02 -11.85
N LYS A 34 9.65 6.24 -13.01
CA LYS A 34 10.14 7.23 -13.99
C LYS A 34 10.06 8.66 -13.47
N LYS A 35 9.03 8.96 -12.67
CA LYS A 35 8.82 10.28 -12.06
C LYS A 35 9.74 10.46 -10.86
N ASP A 36 9.81 9.45 -10.00
CA ASP A 36 10.50 9.51 -8.71
C ASP A 36 11.68 8.51 -8.67
N LYS A 37 12.65 8.67 -9.56
CA LYS A 37 13.73 7.70 -9.85
C LYS A 37 14.57 7.24 -8.66
N ASN A 38 14.67 8.06 -7.62
CA ASN A 38 15.49 7.78 -6.44
C ASN A 38 14.65 7.41 -5.21
N MET A 39 13.35 7.17 -5.39
CA MET A 39 12.43 6.89 -4.30
C MET A 39 11.78 5.51 -4.45
N PRO A 40 11.69 4.73 -3.36
CA PRO A 40 10.91 3.50 -3.38
C PRO A 40 9.44 3.81 -3.64
N ALA A 41 8.80 2.93 -4.43
CA ALA A 41 7.36 2.89 -4.58
C ALA A 41 6.78 1.84 -3.63
N LEU A 42 5.74 2.22 -2.87
CA LEU A 42 4.93 1.28 -2.11
C LEU A 42 3.89 0.68 -3.06
N VAL A 43 3.78 -0.65 -3.08
CA VAL A 43 2.85 -1.37 -3.95
C VAL A 43 1.95 -2.25 -3.09
N PHE A 44 0.63 -2.03 -3.17
CA PHE A 44 -0.35 -2.72 -2.34
C PHE A 44 -1.14 -3.75 -3.14
N GLU A 45 -1.13 -4.99 -2.65
CA GLU A 45 -2.08 -6.04 -3.03
C GLU A 45 -3.19 -6.09 -1.96
N TRP A 46 -4.35 -5.51 -2.28
CA TRP A 46 -5.44 -5.38 -1.31
C TRP A 46 -6.15 -6.72 -1.05
N ASN A 47 -6.12 -7.19 0.19
CA ASN A 47 -6.92 -8.34 0.62
C ASN A 47 -8.36 -7.92 0.91
N LEU A 48 -9.22 -7.91 -0.12
CA LEU A 48 -10.64 -7.56 0.04
C LEU A 48 -11.38 -8.46 1.02
N ALA A 49 -11.02 -9.74 1.13
CA ALA A 49 -11.65 -10.64 2.10
C ALA A 49 -11.37 -10.19 3.55
N GLY A 50 -10.19 -9.64 3.82
CA GLY A 50 -9.84 -9.10 5.13
C GLY A 50 -10.59 -7.81 5.51
N PHE A 51 -11.22 -7.12 4.55
CA PHE A 51 -12.13 -6.01 4.79
C PHE A 51 -13.61 -6.45 4.76
N ASN A 52 -13.91 -7.69 4.40
CA ASN A 52 -15.27 -8.22 4.33
C ASN A 52 -15.44 -9.41 5.29
N ASP A 53 -14.69 -9.40 6.39
CA ASP A 53 -14.64 -10.47 7.38
C ASP A 53 -15.93 -10.55 8.22
N VAL A 54 -16.64 -9.43 8.35
CA VAL A 54 -17.97 -9.36 8.99
C VAL A 54 -19.05 -9.17 7.92
N ALA A 55 -19.93 -10.17 7.76
CA ALA A 55 -20.96 -10.18 6.72
C ALA A 55 -21.95 -9.00 6.80
N THR A 56 -22.22 -8.50 8.00
CA THR A 56 -23.15 -7.37 8.21
C THR A 56 -22.51 -6.00 7.96
N ALA A 57 -21.20 -5.95 7.71
CA ALA A 57 -20.43 -4.72 7.56
C ALA A 57 -19.38 -4.86 6.43
N PRO A 58 -19.82 -5.07 5.17
CA PRO A 58 -18.90 -5.27 4.05
C PRO A 58 -18.02 -4.04 3.80
N GLY A 59 -16.74 -4.29 3.53
CA GLY A 59 -15.72 -3.27 3.27
C GLY A 59 -15.04 -2.71 4.53
N LEU A 60 -15.48 -3.11 5.72
CA LEU A 60 -14.91 -2.73 7.01
C LEU A 60 -14.23 -3.93 7.68
N ARG A 61 -12.93 -3.83 7.95
CA ARG A 61 -12.20 -4.80 8.77
C ARG A 61 -12.85 -4.87 10.15
N ASN A 62 -13.12 -6.08 10.64
CA ASN A 62 -13.80 -6.36 11.91
C ASN A 62 -15.17 -5.68 12.04
N GLY A 63 -15.77 -5.21 10.94
CA GLY A 63 -17.00 -4.42 10.96
C GLY A 63 -16.89 -3.05 11.63
N VAL A 64 -15.67 -2.55 11.87
CA VAL A 64 -15.43 -1.28 12.57
C VAL A 64 -15.39 -0.12 11.56
N ALA A 65 -16.15 0.95 11.84
CA ALA A 65 -16.15 2.13 11.00
C ALA A 65 -14.74 2.73 10.85
N ASN A 66 -14.42 3.20 9.64
CA ASN A 66 -13.10 3.72 9.25
C ASN A 66 -11.95 2.70 9.34
N GLN A 67 -12.24 1.40 9.48
CA GLN A 67 -11.26 0.34 9.24
C GLN A 67 -11.36 -0.19 7.81
N ASP A 68 -11.29 0.71 6.83
CA ASP A 68 -11.50 0.41 5.42
C ASP A 68 -10.30 0.78 4.55
N LYS A 69 -10.31 0.29 3.31
CA LYS A 69 -9.30 0.61 2.31
C LYS A 69 -9.18 2.11 2.06
N ALA A 70 -10.30 2.85 2.09
CA ALA A 70 -10.31 4.28 1.81
C ALA A 70 -9.54 5.06 2.88
N THR A 71 -9.60 4.64 4.13
CA THR A 71 -8.89 5.23 5.27
C THR A 71 -7.37 5.08 5.12
N ILE A 72 -6.90 3.91 4.67
CA ILE A 72 -5.46 3.70 4.40
C ILE A 72 -4.98 4.60 3.26
N ILE A 73 -5.77 4.69 2.18
CA ILE A 73 -5.44 5.55 1.03
C ILE A 73 -5.41 7.01 1.44
N ALA A 74 -6.42 7.48 2.18
CA ALA A 74 -6.51 8.84 2.68
C ALA A 74 -5.28 9.17 3.52
N ASN A 75 -4.93 8.30 4.48
CA ASN A 75 -3.76 8.49 5.32
C ASN A 75 -2.45 8.61 4.53
N LEU A 76 -2.23 7.75 3.52
CA LEU A 76 -1.08 7.86 2.63
C LEU A 76 -1.05 9.21 1.91
N THR A 77 -2.17 9.62 1.30
CA THR A 77 -2.24 10.87 0.52
C THR A 77 -2.13 12.13 1.36
N GLU A 78 -2.72 12.13 2.57
CA GLU A 78 -2.61 13.23 3.53
C GLU A 78 -1.19 13.40 4.05
N ASN A 79 -0.41 12.31 4.07
CA ASN A 79 1.02 12.31 4.42
C ASN A 79 1.95 12.51 3.22
N GLY A 80 1.41 13.00 2.09
CA GLY A 80 2.21 13.45 0.95
C GLY A 80 2.56 12.36 -0.06
N ALA A 81 1.93 11.18 0.01
CA ALA A 81 2.10 10.18 -1.04
C ALA A 81 1.37 10.59 -2.32
N THR A 82 2.04 10.44 -3.47
CA THR A 82 1.38 10.47 -4.79
C THR A 82 0.71 9.12 -5.03
N ASN A 83 -0.58 9.14 -5.32
CA ASN A 83 -1.39 7.96 -5.55
C ASN A 83 -1.50 7.62 -7.04
N TYR A 84 -1.15 6.37 -7.39
CA TYR A 84 -1.32 5.79 -8.72
C TYR A 84 -2.33 4.64 -8.62
N ASN A 85 -3.57 4.94 -9.01
CA ASN A 85 -4.66 3.97 -9.13
C ASN A 85 -4.98 3.19 -7.83
N ASN A 86 -4.75 3.79 -6.67
CA ASN A 86 -4.90 3.19 -5.35
C ASN A 86 -4.07 1.92 -5.14
N ILE A 87 -3.03 1.68 -5.95
CA ILE A 87 -2.20 0.47 -5.92
C ILE A 87 -0.75 0.84 -5.64
N VAL A 88 -0.23 1.83 -6.37
CA VAL A 88 1.16 2.27 -6.22
C VAL A 88 1.17 3.65 -5.58
N PHE A 89 2.05 3.86 -4.61
CA PHE A 89 2.23 5.12 -3.92
C PHE A 89 3.71 5.49 -3.87
N THR A 90 4.05 6.75 -4.18
CA THR A 90 5.41 7.26 -4.03
C THR A 90 5.44 8.46 -3.11
N PHE A 91 6.57 8.64 -2.41
CA PHE A 91 6.81 9.81 -1.59
C PHE A 91 7.83 10.73 -2.26
N PRO A 92 7.77 12.05 -2.01
CA PRO A 92 8.68 13.01 -2.63
C PRO A 92 10.14 12.83 -2.19
N ASN A 93 10.39 12.28 -0.99
CA ASN A 93 11.72 12.04 -0.44
C ASN A 93 11.68 11.05 0.74
N GLY A 94 12.87 10.59 1.17
CA GLY A 94 13.05 9.64 2.28
C GLY A 94 12.48 10.14 3.62
N ASN A 95 12.54 11.45 3.87
CA ASN A 95 12.01 12.02 5.11
C ASN A 95 10.48 11.93 5.15
N ALA A 96 9.80 12.11 4.02
CA ALA A 96 8.35 12.04 3.95
C ALA A 96 7.81 10.62 4.21
N ILE A 97 8.43 9.60 3.59
CA ILE A 97 8.07 8.20 3.88
C ILE A 97 8.44 7.80 5.32
N GLY A 98 9.58 8.28 5.83
CA GLY A 98 9.99 8.06 7.23
C GLY A 98 8.98 8.63 8.22
N ALA A 99 8.56 9.88 8.03
CA ALA A 99 7.55 10.52 8.87
C ALA A 99 6.21 9.78 8.83
N TRP A 100 5.80 9.27 7.65
CA TRP A 100 4.59 8.46 7.55
C TRP A 100 4.71 7.12 8.32
N VAL A 101 5.83 6.42 8.18
CA VAL A 101 6.10 5.17 8.92
C VAL A 101 6.07 5.43 10.43
N ASP A 102 6.62 6.55 10.90
CA ASP A 102 6.60 6.91 12.31
C ASP A 102 5.18 7.20 12.83
N GLN A 103 4.23 7.58 11.97
CA GLN A 103 2.88 7.97 12.37
C GLN A 103 1.82 6.91 12.09
N ILE A 104 2.11 5.90 11.27
CA ILE A 104 1.11 4.91 10.84
C ILE A 104 0.48 4.16 12.02
N HIS A 105 1.24 3.87 13.08
CA HIS A 105 0.73 3.21 14.28
C HIS A 105 -0.27 4.05 15.08
N VAL A 106 -0.17 5.37 14.98
CA VAL A 106 -1.13 6.30 15.60
C VAL A 106 -2.37 6.45 14.72
N ASN A 107 -2.15 6.61 13.41
CA ASN A 107 -3.21 6.92 12.47
C ASN A 107 -4.05 5.70 12.08
N ILE A 108 -3.44 4.52 12.05
CA ILE A 108 -4.04 3.25 11.62
C ILE A 108 -3.62 2.13 12.60
N PRO A 109 -3.99 2.17 13.88
CA PRO A 109 -3.52 1.20 14.88
C PRO A 109 -3.96 -0.26 14.61
N TRP A 110 -4.79 -0.48 13.59
CA TRP A 110 -5.37 -1.74 13.18
C TRP A 110 -4.75 -2.33 11.90
N TYR A 111 -3.65 -1.74 11.39
CA TYR A 111 -3.01 -2.19 10.15
C TYR A 111 -2.35 -3.59 10.25
N GLU A 112 -2.12 -4.10 11.47
CA GLU A 112 -1.59 -5.44 11.75
C GLU A 112 -2.63 -6.55 11.57
#